data_AF-A0A2E9UA99-F1
#
_entry.id   AF-A0A2E9UA99-F1
#
_cell.length_a   1.000
_cell.length_b   1.000
_cell.length_c   1.000
_cell.angle_alpha   90.00
_cell.angle_beta   90.00
_cell.angle_gamma   90.00
#
_symmetry.space_group_name_H-M   'P 1'
#
loop_
_entity.id
_entity.type
_entity.pdbx_description
1 polymer ?
#
loop_
_entity_poly.entity_id
_entity_poly.type
_entity_poly.pdbx_seq_one_letter_code
_entity_poly.pdbx_strand_id
1 'polypeptide(L)'
;MVEETKINNELTALRISLDQIDTRLRKTLIERADIATKVAKVKKAHNLSVFHPSREMEILRDLNNSDLGSFSLEQIWGIWRGIINANTAIQSKLNIIIEKDIKKNDRDLILHNFGPINKIIEDENAMDMLKKEENIDSTILVLGNDSSSLLDIDGKKLSVIGTLPQLHNKSMEPTLYIIGQPDQFHTEDDTCLYRTKIEKKKLIDEE
;
A
#
# COMPACT_ATOMS: atom_id res chain seq x y z
N MET A 1 -34.45 34.97 -17.70
CA MET A 1 -33.39 35.22 -18.70
C MET A 1 -32.16 35.91 -18.10
N VAL A 2 -32.24 37.12 -17.53
CA VAL A 2 -31.06 37.83 -16.97
C VAL A 2 -30.36 37.06 -15.84
N GLU A 3 -31.13 36.46 -14.94
CA GLU A 3 -30.60 35.73 -13.77
C GLU A 3 -29.93 34.39 -14.16
N GLU A 4 -30.49 33.71 -15.16
CA GLU A 4 -29.91 32.50 -15.76
C GLU A 4 -28.60 32.81 -16.51
N THR A 5 -28.53 33.94 -17.21
CA THR A 5 -27.28 34.41 -17.84
C THR A 5 -26.21 34.77 -16.80
N LYS A 6 -26.60 35.35 -15.66
CA LYS A 6 -25.67 35.67 -14.57
C LYS A 6 -25.09 34.40 -13.92
N ILE A 7 -25.94 33.42 -13.58
CA ILE A 7 -25.51 32.12 -13.02
C ILE A 7 -24.54 31.41 -13.98
N ASN A 8 -24.86 31.39 -15.28
CA ASN A 8 -23.98 30.79 -16.28
C ASN A 8 -22.61 31.48 -16.37
N ASN A 9 -22.58 32.81 -16.25
CA ASN A 9 -21.32 33.56 -16.26
C ASN A 9 -20.47 33.29 -15.00
N GLU A 10 -21.10 33.25 -13.82
CA GLU A 10 -20.41 32.91 -12.56
C GLU A 10 -19.84 31.50 -12.58
N LEU A 11 -20.63 30.50 -13.02
CA LEU A 11 -20.16 29.12 -13.18
C LEU A 11 -19.03 29.01 -14.22
N THR A 12 -19.11 29.78 -15.30
CA THR A 12 -18.05 29.79 -16.33
C THR A 12 -16.74 30.32 -15.77
N ALA A 13 -16.77 31.40 -14.98
CA ALA A 13 -15.58 31.94 -14.33
C ALA A 13 -14.95 30.94 -13.34
N LEU A 14 -15.78 30.23 -12.56
CA LEU A 14 -15.32 29.18 -11.65
C LEU A 14 -14.69 28.01 -12.42
N ARG A 15 -15.29 27.57 -13.52
CA ARG A 15 -14.73 26.51 -14.38
C ARG A 15 -13.38 26.88 -14.97
N ILE A 16 -13.23 28.11 -15.47
CA ILE A 16 -11.92 28.61 -15.95
C ILE A 16 -10.86 28.53 -14.83
N SER A 17 -11.25 28.87 -13.60
CA SER A 17 -10.35 28.79 -12.45
C SER A 17 -9.97 27.34 -12.11
N LEU A 18 -10.92 26.41 -12.20
CA LEU A 18 -10.67 24.97 -12.06
C LEU A 18 -9.73 24.44 -13.16
N ASP A 19 -9.96 24.80 -14.43
CA ASP A 19 -9.13 24.34 -15.56
C ASP A 19 -7.66 24.77 -15.41
N GLN A 20 -7.42 25.95 -14.84
CA GLN A 20 -6.08 26.45 -14.52
C GLN A 20 -5.43 25.64 -13.39
N ILE A 21 -6.19 25.25 -12.37
CA ILE A 21 -5.73 24.36 -11.29
C ILE A 21 -5.42 22.99 -11.88
N ASP A 22 -6.31 22.40 -12.67
CA ASP A 22 -6.15 21.08 -13.28
C ASP A 22 -4.92 21.01 -14.19
N THR A 23 -4.63 22.09 -14.92
CA THR A 23 -3.42 22.19 -15.72
C THR A 23 -2.15 22.15 -14.86
N ARG A 24 -2.15 22.83 -13.70
CA ARG A 24 -1.02 22.79 -12.75
C ARG A 24 -0.91 21.44 -12.05
N LEU A 25 -2.03 20.84 -11.65
CA LEU A 25 -2.08 19.50 -11.07
C LEU A 25 -1.50 18.47 -12.04
N ARG A 26 -1.95 18.48 -13.30
CA ARG A 26 -1.42 17.59 -14.35
C ARG A 26 0.09 17.73 -14.51
N LYS A 27 0.61 18.97 -14.58
CA LYS A 27 2.05 19.21 -14.69
C LYS A 27 2.82 18.64 -13.49
N THR A 28 2.32 18.89 -12.28
CA THR A 28 2.93 18.40 -11.03
C THR A 28 2.92 16.87 -10.96
N LEU A 29 1.83 16.23 -11.39
CA LEU A 29 1.72 14.77 -11.44
C LEU A 29 2.71 14.14 -12.43
N ILE A 30 2.93 14.77 -13.59
CA ILE A 30 3.94 14.35 -14.57
C ILE A 30 5.34 14.45 -13.95
N GLU A 31 5.67 15.58 -13.32
CA GLU A 31 6.96 15.77 -12.65
C GLU A 31 7.19 14.71 -11.56
N ARG A 32 6.16 14.37 -10.77
CA ARG A 32 6.22 13.28 -9.78
C ARG A 32 6.47 11.92 -10.44
N ALA A 33 5.81 11.64 -11.55
CA ALA A 33 5.99 10.39 -12.31
C ALA A 33 7.41 10.28 -12.90
N ASP A 34 8.00 11.38 -13.36
CA ASP A 34 9.37 11.42 -13.84
C ASP A 34 10.38 11.11 -12.72
N ILE A 35 10.14 11.65 -11.52
CA ILE A 35 10.93 11.32 -10.32
C ILE A 35 10.74 9.85 -9.95
N ALA A 36 9.51 9.33 -9.96
CA ALA A 36 9.23 7.92 -9.69
C ALA A 36 9.97 6.98 -10.68
N THR A 37 10.09 7.38 -11.94
CA THR A 37 10.88 6.65 -12.96
C THR A 37 12.37 6.63 -12.61
N LYS A 38 12.92 7.73 -12.09
CA LYS A 38 14.31 7.77 -11.61
C LYS A 38 14.50 6.88 -10.38
N VAL A 39 13.56 6.91 -9.43
CA VAL A 39 13.55 6.01 -8.27
C VAL A 39 13.53 4.54 -8.70
N ALA A 40 12.72 4.19 -9.70
CA ALA A 40 12.67 2.83 -10.23
C ALA A 40 14.03 2.33 -10.75
N LYS A 41 14.80 3.21 -11.43
CA LYS A 41 16.15 2.87 -11.90
C LYS A 41 17.11 2.58 -10.75
N VAL A 42 17.05 3.38 -9.69
CA VAL A 42 17.85 3.16 -8.47
C VAL A 42 17.45 1.85 -7.81
N LYS A 43 16.16 1.61 -7.59
CA LYS A 43 15.66 0.36 -7.00
C LYS A 43 16.11 -0.88 -7.76
N LYS A 44 15.98 -0.86 -9.08
CA LYS A 44 16.40 -1.95 -9.95
C LYS A 44 17.91 -2.21 -9.88
N ALA A 45 18.73 -1.16 -9.81
CA ALA A 45 20.18 -1.31 -9.67
C ALA A 45 20.60 -1.95 -8.33
N HIS A 46 19.75 -1.86 -7.31
CA HIS A 46 20.01 -2.37 -5.96
C HIS A 46 19.12 -3.56 -5.55
N ASN A 47 18.33 -4.13 -6.48
CA ASN A 47 17.37 -5.21 -6.21
C ASN A 47 16.41 -4.91 -5.03
N LEU A 48 15.91 -3.67 -4.99
CA LEU A 48 14.93 -3.21 -4.01
C LEU A 48 13.51 -3.44 -4.48
N SER A 49 12.60 -3.73 -3.53
CA SER A 49 11.19 -3.92 -3.84
C SER A 49 10.53 -2.68 -4.47
N VAL A 50 9.60 -2.92 -5.38
CA VAL A 50 8.77 -1.87 -5.97
C VAL A 50 7.79 -1.30 -4.94
N PHE A 51 7.34 -2.12 -3.98
CA PHE A 51 6.41 -1.73 -2.93
C PHE A 51 7.14 -1.52 -1.59
N HIS A 52 7.09 -0.28 -1.07
CA HIS A 52 7.68 0.09 0.23
C HIS A 52 6.59 0.71 1.12
N PRO A 53 5.88 -0.12 1.90
CA PRO A 53 4.79 0.33 2.75
C PRO A 53 5.24 1.34 3.81
N SER A 54 6.48 1.23 4.32
CA SER A 54 7.08 2.20 5.26
C SER A 54 7.06 3.63 4.69
N ARG A 55 7.45 3.80 3.42
CA ARG A 55 7.40 5.09 2.72
C ARG A 55 5.97 5.59 2.53
N GLU A 56 5.01 4.71 2.27
CA GLU A 56 3.59 5.10 2.20
C GLU A 56 3.08 5.60 3.56
N MET A 57 3.49 4.94 4.65
CA MET A 57 3.13 5.35 6.01
C MET A 57 3.77 6.66 6.43
N GLU A 58 4.99 6.96 6.00
CA GLU A 58 5.61 8.27 6.17
C GLU A 58 4.78 9.37 5.50
N ILE A 59 4.39 9.16 4.23
CA ILE A 59 3.55 10.11 3.51
C ILE A 59 2.18 10.28 4.19
N LEU A 60 1.58 9.19 4.68
CA LEU A 60 0.31 9.26 5.39
C LEU A 60 0.42 10.03 6.71
N ARG A 61 1.52 9.86 7.45
CA ARG A 61 1.81 10.63 8.66
C ARG A 61 1.99 12.12 8.37
N ASP A 62 2.73 12.45 7.32
CA ASP A 62 2.89 13.84 6.87
C ASP A 62 1.55 14.47 6.52
N LEU A 63 0.67 13.74 5.80
CA LEU A 63 -0.69 14.19 5.50
C LEU A 63 -1.53 14.40 6.76
N ASN A 64 -1.48 13.46 7.70
CA ASN A 64 -2.21 13.58 8.97
C ASN A 64 -1.78 14.81 9.80
N ASN A 65 -0.52 15.23 9.65
CA ASN A 65 0.04 16.38 10.37
C ASN A 65 -0.03 17.70 9.57
N SER A 66 -0.57 17.68 8.35
CA SER A 66 -0.65 18.84 7.46
C SER A 66 -2.02 19.53 7.51
N ASP A 67 -2.08 20.78 7.05
CA ASP A 67 -3.35 21.46 6.78
C ASP A 67 -4.01 20.84 5.53
N LEU A 68 -5.11 20.13 5.74
CA LEU A 68 -5.88 19.46 4.69
C LEU A 68 -6.94 20.37 4.06
N GLY A 69 -7.12 21.58 4.58
CA GLY A 69 -8.18 22.49 4.18
C GLY A 69 -9.55 21.83 4.31
N SER A 70 -10.29 21.74 3.20
CA SER A 70 -11.65 21.18 3.17
C SER A 70 -11.70 19.66 3.09
N PHE A 71 -10.57 18.96 2.94
CA PHE A 71 -10.54 17.50 2.84
C PHE A 71 -10.43 16.84 4.21
N SER A 72 -11.10 15.69 4.37
CA SER A 72 -10.76 14.76 5.45
C SER A 72 -9.48 13.98 5.11
N LEU A 73 -8.82 13.41 6.14
CA LEU A 73 -7.65 12.56 5.94
C LEU A 73 -7.96 11.34 5.05
N GLU A 74 -9.14 10.77 5.17
CA GLU A 74 -9.57 9.64 4.33
C GLU A 74 -9.70 10.04 2.86
N GLN A 75 -10.30 11.21 2.58
CA GLN A 75 -10.47 11.72 1.23
C GLN A 75 -9.11 12.03 0.57
N ILE A 76 -8.22 12.71 1.28
CA ILE A 76 -6.89 13.04 0.76
C ILE A 76 -6.04 11.77 0.60
N TRP A 77 -6.16 10.81 1.52
CA TRP A 77 -5.45 9.54 1.41
C TRP A 77 -5.91 8.74 0.19
N GLY A 78 -7.21 8.70 -0.11
CA GLY A 78 -7.71 8.06 -1.33
C GLY A 78 -7.10 8.63 -2.62
N ILE A 79 -6.94 9.96 -2.69
CA ILE A 79 -6.23 10.61 -3.82
C ILE A 79 -4.78 10.17 -3.87
N TRP A 80 -4.08 10.19 -2.74
CA TRP A 80 -2.67 9.77 -2.66
C TRP A 80 -2.47 8.30 -3.02
N ARG A 81 -3.36 7.40 -2.58
CA ARG A 81 -3.36 5.98 -3.00
C ARG A 81 -3.43 5.84 -4.50
N GLY A 82 -4.31 6.59 -5.17
CA GLY A 82 -4.41 6.60 -6.63
C GLY A 82 -3.11 7.03 -7.30
N ILE A 83 -2.49 8.12 -6.82
CA ILE A 83 -1.22 8.64 -7.34
C ILE A 83 -0.08 7.64 -7.09
N ILE A 84 0.00 7.05 -5.90
CA ILE A 84 1.00 6.05 -5.52
C ILE A 84 0.85 4.81 -6.39
N ASN A 85 -0.35 4.23 -6.49
CA ASN A 85 -0.61 3.05 -7.33
C ASN A 85 -0.24 3.29 -8.80
N ALA A 86 -0.57 4.46 -9.35
CA ALA A 86 -0.19 4.83 -10.70
C ALA A 86 1.33 4.91 -10.89
N ASN A 87 2.04 5.55 -9.95
CA ASN A 87 3.51 5.68 -10.02
C ASN A 87 4.25 4.37 -9.73
N THR A 88 3.71 3.51 -8.86
CA THR A 88 4.21 2.15 -8.62
C THR A 88 4.09 1.32 -9.90
N ALA A 89 2.95 1.37 -10.58
CA ALA A 89 2.71 0.65 -11.83
C ALA A 89 3.62 1.09 -13.00
N ILE A 90 4.16 2.32 -12.98
CA ILE A 90 5.19 2.77 -13.92
C ILE A 90 6.51 2.00 -13.72
N GLN A 91 6.83 1.63 -12.48
CA GLN A 91 8.03 0.85 -12.16
C GLN A 91 7.83 -0.62 -12.53
N SER A 92 6.77 -1.21 -11.97
CA SER A 92 6.26 -2.54 -12.30
C SER A 92 4.86 -2.69 -11.72
N LYS A 93 3.98 -3.42 -12.41
CA LYS A 93 2.68 -3.79 -11.81
C LYS A 93 2.92 -4.74 -10.65
N LEU A 94 2.24 -4.50 -9.53
CA LEU A 94 2.29 -5.42 -8.41
C LEU A 94 1.48 -6.68 -8.72
N ASN A 95 2.06 -7.83 -8.43
CA ASN A 95 1.35 -9.09 -8.31
C ASN A 95 0.94 -9.25 -6.84
N ILE A 96 -0.37 -9.25 -6.59
CA ILE A 96 -0.95 -9.31 -5.25
C ILE A 96 -1.57 -10.69 -5.11
N ILE A 97 -0.87 -11.57 -4.43
CA ILE A 97 -1.35 -12.92 -4.13
C ILE A 97 -2.27 -12.82 -2.92
N ILE A 98 -3.42 -13.48 -2.98
CA ILE A 98 -4.40 -13.58 -1.89
C ILE A 98 -4.86 -15.03 -1.75
N GLU A 99 -5.26 -15.41 -0.53
CA GLU A 99 -5.88 -16.71 -0.30
C GLU A 99 -7.25 -16.78 -1.01
N LYS A 100 -7.54 -17.92 -1.64
CA LYS A 100 -8.76 -18.11 -2.44
C LYS A 100 -10.05 -18.00 -1.61
N ASP A 101 -9.99 -18.30 -0.32
CA ASP A 101 -11.09 -18.22 0.64
C ASP A 101 -11.14 -16.90 1.41
N ILE A 102 -10.39 -15.87 0.96
CA ILE A 102 -10.40 -14.55 1.59
C ILE A 102 -11.82 -13.96 1.65
N LYS A 103 -12.14 -13.35 2.79
CA LYS A 103 -13.47 -12.74 3.02
C LYS A 103 -13.72 -11.63 2.01
N LYS A 104 -14.98 -11.50 1.57
CA LYS A 104 -15.37 -10.46 0.60
C LYS A 104 -14.95 -9.05 1.03
N ASN A 105 -15.19 -8.69 2.29
CA ASN A 105 -14.84 -7.36 2.81
C ASN A 105 -13.33 -7.09 2.76
N ASP A 106 -12.52 -8.12 3.02
CA ASP A 106 -11.06 -8.03 2.94
C ASP A 106 -10.60 -7.90 1.48
N ARG A 107 -11.24 -8.62 0.57
CA ARG A 107 -11.01 -8.46 -0.89
C ARG A 107 -11.33 -7.04 -1.36
N ASP A 108 -12.44 -6.47 -0.90
CA ASP A 108 -12.83 -5.09 -1.22
C ASP A 108 -11.82 -4.08 -0.65
N LEU A 109 -11.30 -4.32 0.56
CA LEU A 109 -10.25 -3.51 1.16
C LEU A 109 -8.93 -3.58 0.38
N ILE A 110 -8.54 -4.77 -0.10
CA ILE A 110 -7.36 -4.96 -0.96
C ILE A 110 -7.53 -4.19 -2.27
N LEU A 111 -8.69 -4.31 -2.91
CA LEU A 111 -8.99 -3.59 -4.15
C LEU A 111 -8.97 -2.08 -3.97
N HIS A 112 -9.54 -1.57 -2.87
CA HIS A 112 -9.51 -0.16 -2.55
C HIS A 112 -8.08 0.35 -2.35
N ASN A 113 -7.25 -0.42 -1.64
CA ASN A 113 -5.87 -0.03 -1.36
C ASN A 113 -4.99 -0.03 -2.61
N PHE A 114 -4.93 -1.15 -3.33
CA PHE A 114 -3.98 -1.32 -4.43
C PHE A 114 -4.53 -0.92 -5.80
N GLY A 115 -5.84 -0.71 -5.92
CA GLY A 115 -6.50 -0.30 -7.15
C GLY A 115 -6.51 -1.37 -8.25
N PRO A 116 -7.27 -1.13 -9.33
CA PRO A 116 -7.44 -2.09 -10.43
C PRO A 116 -6.24 -2.17 -11.38
N ILE A 117 -5.24 -1.30 -11.22
CA ILE A 117 -4.05 -1.26 -12.09
C ILE A 117 -3.10 -2.44 -11.83
N ASN A 118 -3.14 -2.98 -10.61
CA ASN A 118 -2.32 -4.09 -10.15
C ASN A 118 -3.04 -5.43 -10.36
N LYS A 119 -2.28 -6.53 -10.42
CA LYS A 119 -2.82 -7.87 -10.70
C LYS A 119 -3.11 -8.59 -9.40
N ILE A 120 -4.37 -8.97 -9.18
CA ILE A 120 -4.75 -9.87 -8.09
C ILE A 120 -4.68 -11.32 -8.57
N ILE A 121 -4.08 -12.18 -7.76
CA ILE A 121 -3.94 -13.61 -8.02
C ILE A 121 -4.48 -14.37 -6.81
N GLU A 122 -5.53 -15.16 -7.03
CA GLU A 122 -6.15 -16.00 -6.00
C GLU A 122 -5.54 -17.40 -6.07
N ASP A 123 -5.00 -17.90 -4.96
CA ASP A 123 -4.36 -19.23 -4.88
C ASP A 123 -4.72 -19.95 -3.57
N GLU A 124 -4.78 -21.28 -3.60
CA GLU A 124 -5.08 -22.12 -2.42
C GLU A 124 -3.87 -22.27 -1.50
N ASN A 125 -2.65 -22.18 -2.03
CA ASN A 125 -1.39 -22.24 -1.30
C ASN A 125 -0.58 -20.96 -1.55
N ALA A 126 -1.22 -19.82 -1.30
CA ALA A 126 -0.72 -18.47 -1.57
C ALA A 126 0.71 -18.22 -1.04
N MET A 127 1.02 -18.77 0.16
CA MET A 127 2.35 -18.64 0.77
C MET A 127 3.44 -19.42 0.00
N ASP A 128 3.12 -20.63 -0.47
CA ASP A 128 4.05 -21.44 -1.26
C ASP A 128 4.28 -20.86 -2.65
N MET A 129 3.25 -20.25 -3.24
CA MET A 129 3.37 -19.51 -4.49
C MET A 129 4.38 -18.36 -4.33
N LEU A 130 4.23 -17.52 -3.29
CA LEU A 130 5.17 -16.41 -3.04
C LEU A 130 6.61 -16.90 -2.78
N LYS A 131 6.78 -18.03 -2.07
CA LYS A 131 8.12 -18.59 -1.80
C LYS A 131 8.85 -19.03 -3.08
N LYS A 132 8.10 -19.56 -4.05
CA LYS A 132 8.60 -20.05 -5.35
C LYS A 132 8.78 -18.95 -6.40
N GLU A 133 8.20 -17.77 -6.17
CA GLU A 133 8.28 -16.64 -7.10
C GLU A 133 9.74 -16.17 -7.26
N GLU A 134 10.19 -16.06 -8.51
CA GLU A 134 11.52 -15.54 -8.83
C GLU A 134 11.55 -14.00 -8.72
N ASN A 135 10.44 -13.34 -9.08
CA ASN A 135 10.30 -11.90 -9.05
C ASN A 135 9.61 -11.38 -7.76
N ILE A 136 10.30 -11.53 -6.64
CA ILE A 136 9.77 -11.17 -5.31
C ILE A 136 9.76 -9.65 -5.06
N ASP A 137 10.45 -8.86 -5.89
CA ASP A 137 10.55 -7.42 -5.77
C ASP A 137 9.23 -6.70 -6.12
N SER A 138 8.40 -7.29 -6.99
CA SER A 138 7.10 -6.75 -7.41
C SER A 138 5.92 -7.66 -7.03
N THR A 139 6.15 -8.63 -6.14
CA THR A 139 5.13 -9.59 -5.72
C THR A 139 4.95 -9.51 -4.22
N ILE A 140 3.70 -9.35 -3.80
CA ILE A 140 3.31 -9.33 -2.39
C ILE A 140 2.21 -10.35 -2.15
N LEU A 141 2.10 -10.79 -0.91
CA LEU A 141 1.02 -11.64 -0.43
C LEU A 141 0.22 -10.86 0.61
N VAL A 142 -1.11 -10.91 0.54
CA VAL A 142 -1.98 -10.33 1.56
C VAL A 142 -2.76 -11.46 2.24
N LEU A 143 -2.63 -11.54 3.56
CA LEU A 143 -3.26 -12.57 4.39
C LEU A 143 -4.20 -11.95 5.41
N GLY A 144 -5.29 -12.67 5.71
CA GLY A 144 -6.15 -12.40 6.86
C GLY A 144 -5.38 -12.50 8.19
N ASN A 145 -5.79 -11.74 9.19
CA ASN A 145 -5.22 -11.82 10.53
C ASN A 145 -5.46 -13.19 11.22
N ASP A 146 -6.41 -13.96 10.72
CA ASP A 146 -6.77 -15.31 11.13
C ASP A 146 -6.10 -16.42 10.29
N SER A 147 -5.30 -16.07 9.28
CA SER A 147 -4.62 -17.04 8.43
C SER A 147 -3.50 -17.79 9.16
N SER A 148 -3.52 -19.11 9.09
CA SER A 148 -2.44 -19.98 9.61
C SER A 148 -1.12 -19.81 8.85
N SER A 149 -1.19 -19.37 7.58
CA SER A 149 -0.03 -19.12 6.70
C SER A 149 0.93 -18.06 7.28
N LEU A 150 0.47 -17.21 8.19
CA LEU A 150 1.33 -16.25 8.92
C LEU A 150 2.46 -16.93 9.71
N LEU A 151 2.25 -18.18 10.15
CA LEU A 151 3.25 -18.94 10.92
C LEU A 151 4.41 -19.43 10.04
N ASP A 152 4.21 -19.51 8.72
CA ASP A 152 5.15 -20.09 7.76
C ASP A 152 6.16 -19.08 7.18
N ILE A 153 6.09 -17.82 7.63
CA ILE A 153 6.97 -16.72 7.21
C ILE A 153 8.39 -16.98 7.71
N ASP A 154 9.40 -17.03 6.84
CA ASP A 154 10.76 -17.40 7.22
C ASP A 154 11.55 -16.29 7.97
N GLY A 155 11.12 -15.03 7.86
CA GLY A 155 11.74 -13.86 8.49
C GLY A 155 13.09 -13.44 7.89
N LYS A 156 13.64 -14.20 6.94
CA LYS A 156 14.92 -13.93 6.28
C LYS A 156 14.73 -13.41 4.86
N LYS A 157 13.84 -14.05 4.11
CA LYS A 157 13.49 -13.70 2.73
C LYS A 157 12.17 -12.95 2.68
N LEU A 158 11.24 -13.30 3.58
CA LEU A 158 9.90 -12.74 3.66
C LEU A 158 9.59 -12.26 5.07
N SER A 159 8.94 -11.11 5.17
CA SER A 159 8.44 -10.56 6.42
C SER A 159 7.08 -9.91 6.23
N VAL A 160 6.37 -9.70 7.33
CA VAL A 160 5.25 -8.74 7.35
C VAL A 160 5.86 -7.35 7.17
N ILE A 161 5.49 -6.69 6.08
CA ILE A 161 6.00 -5.36 5.71
C ILE A 161 4.94 -4.27 5.91
N GLY A 162 3.66 -4.63 6.03
CA GLY A 162 2.60 -3.66 6.26
C GLY A 162 1.28 -4.30 6.67
N THR A 163 0.27 -3.45 6.87
CA THR A 163 -1.07 -3.86 7.31
C THR A 163 -2.16 -3.09 6.58
N LEU A 164 -3.36 -3.65 6.54
CA LEU A 164 -4.59 -2.95 6.15
C LEU A 164 -5.68 -3.12 7.21
N PRO A 165 -6.58 -2.12 7.38
CA PRO A 165 -6.54 -0.81 6.74
C PRO A 165 -5.43 0.09 7.32
N GLN A 166 -4.81 0.92 6.46
CA GLN A 166 -3.76 1.87 6.88
C GLN A 166 -4.29 2.99 7.78
N LEU A 167 -5.53 3.42 7.52
CA LEU A 167 -6.29 4.29 8.40
C LEU A 167 -7.18 3.43 9.29
N HIS A 168 -6.83 3.33 10.56
CA HIS A 168 -7.65 2.67 11.57
C HIS A 168 -7.68 3.51 12.85
N ASN A 169 -8.79 3.39 13.59
CA ASN A 169 -8.85 3.94 14.95
C ASN A 169 -7.85 3.16 15.82
N LYS A 170 -7.19 3.83 16.78
CA LYS A 170 -6.17 3.24 17.68
C LYS A 170 -6.58 1.93 18.40
N SER A 171 -7.87 1.61 18.44
CA SER A 171 -8.42 0.42 19.10
C SER A 171 -8.80 -0.72 18.12
N MET A 172 -8.70 -0.52 16.80
CA MET A 172 -8.96 -1.57 15.83
C MET A 172 -7.66 -2.26 15.45
N GLU A 173 -7.64 -3.58 15.60
CA GLU A 173 -6.56 -4.41 15.08
C GLU A 173 -6.57 -4.42 13.54
N PRO A 174 -5.40 -4.56 12.90
CA PRO A 174 -5.33 -4.76 11.47
C PRO A 174 -6.07 -6.04 11.08
N THR A 175 -6.86 -5.99 10.02
CA THR A 175 -7.57 -7.16 9.50
C THR A 175 -6.73 -7.94 8.51
N LEU A 176 -5.77 -7.27 7.86
CA LEU A 176 -4.89 -7.88 6.86
C LEU A 176 -3.43 -7.54 7.10
N TYR A 177 -2.56 -8.50 6.81
CA TYR A 177 -1.12 -8.35 6.80
C TYR A 177 -0.60 -8.44 5.37
N ILE A 178 0.36 -7.57 5.04
CA ILE A 178 1.05 -7.57 3.76
C ILE A 178 2.43 -8.20 3.97
N ILE A 179 2.71 -9.26 3.22
CA ILE A 179 3.94 -10.04 3.26
C ILE A 179 4.70 -9.81 1.96
N GLY A 180 6.00 -9.56 2.07
CA GLY A 180 6.86 -9.34 0.93
C GLY A 180 8.33 -9.35 1.32
N GLN A 181 9.18 -8.89 0.40
CA GLN A 181 10.60 -8.69 0.68
C GLN A 181 10.77 -7.63 1.79
N PRO A 182 11.56 -7.91 2.85
CA PRO A 182 11.78 -6.95 3.93
C PRO A 182 12.27 -5.60 3.42
N ASP A 183 11.76 -4.53 4.00
CA ASP A 183 12.25 -3.18 3.73
C ASP A 183 13.71 -3.07 4.21
N GLN A 184 14.60 -2.68 3.31
CA GLN A 184 16.02 -2.48 3.63
C GLN A 184 16.30 -1.12 4.29
N PHE A 185 15.32 -0.22 4.26
CA PHE A 185 15.41 1.13 4.79
C PHE A 185 14.29 1.35 5.78
N HIS A 186 14.67 1.66 7.03
CA HIS A 186 13.74 1.89 8.11
C HIS A 186 13.38 3.37 8.23
N THR A 187 12.12 3.67 8.56
CA THR A 187 11.60 5.02 8.80
C THR A 187 11.76 5.49 10.25
N GLU A 188 12.62 4.81 11.03
CA GLU A 188 12.87 5.01 12.47
C GLU A 188 11.68 4.71 13.41
N ASP A 189 10.45 4.75 12.90
CA ASP A 189 9.20 4.44 13.61
C ASP A 189 8.58 3.09 13.18
N ASP A 190 9.33 2.22 12.52
CA ASP A 190 8.79 0.94 12.04
C ASP A 190 8.56 -0.03 13.21
N THR A 191 7.37 -0.63 13.26
CA THR A 191 7.07 -1.72 14.20
C THR A 191 7.15 -3.05 13.48
N CYS A 192 8.03 -3.94 13.92
CA CYS A 192 8.21 -5.28 13.34
C CYS A 192 7.62 -6.37 14.24
N LEU A 193 6.93 -7.34 13.64
CA LEU A 193 6.52 -8.56 14.33
C LEU A 193 7.72 -9.53 14.39
N TYR A 194 8.13 -9.91 15.60
CA TYR A 194 9.21 -10.89 15.79
C TYR A 194 8.65 -12.29 16.06
N ARG A 195 9.13 -13.27 15.28
CA ARG A 195 8.90 -14.69 15.54
C ARG A 195 10.06 -15.27 16.35
N THR A 196 9.79 -15.74 17.55
CA THR A 196 10.76 -16.49 18.37
C THR A 196 10.45 -17.99 18.32
N LYS A 197 11.49 -18.82 18.15
CA LYS A 197 11.36 -20.28 18.19
C LYS A 197 11.51 -20.73 19.64
N ILE A 198 10.43 -21.20 20.25
CA ILE A 198 10.48 -21.75 21.60
C ILE A 198 10.95 -23.21 21.49
N GLU A 199 12.18 -23.49 21.91
CA GLU A 199 12.61 -24.87 22.11
C GLU A 199 11.95 -25.42 23.37
N LYS A 200 11.11 -26.44 23.22
CA LYS A 200 10.64 -27.24 24.36
C LYS A 200 11.87 -27.94 24.96
N LYS A 201 12.43 -27.40 26.05
CA LYS A 201 13.20 -28.24 26.98
C LYS A 201 12.25 -29.33 27.45
N LYS A 202 12.59 -30.60 27.20
CA LYS A 202 12.00 -31.71 27.95
C LYS A 202 12.25 -31.38 29.42
N LEU A 203 11.18 -31.17 30.18
CA LEU A 203 11.23 -31.36 31.62
C LEU A 203 11.63 -32.82 31.79
N ILE A 204 12.88 -33.04 32.17
CA ILE A 204 13.31 -34.31 32.73
C ILE A 204 12.65 -34.29 34.10
N ASP A 205 11.57 -35.05 34.26
CA ASP A 205 11.11 -35.42 35.58
C ASP A 205 12.24 -36.29 36.17
N GLU A 206 13.08 -35.66 36.98
CA GLU A 206 13.93 -36.36 37.93
C GLU A 206 13.10 -36.61 39.20
N GLU A 207 13.11 -37.88 39.60
CA GLU A 207 12.51 -38.57 40.77
C GLU A 207 11.08 -39.09 40.66
#